data_AF-A0A3B1JB23-F1
#
_entry.id   AF-A0A3B1JB23-F1
#
_cell.length_a   1.000
_cell.length_b   1.000
_cell.length_c   1.000
_cell.angle_alpha   90.00
_cell.angle_beta   90.00
_cell.angle_gamma   90.00
#
_symmetry.space_group_name_H-M   'P 1'
#
loop_
_entity.id
_entity.type
_entity.pdbx_description
1 polymer ?
#
loop_
_entity_poly.entity_id
_entity_poly.type
_entity_poly.pdbx_seq_one_letter_code
_entity_poly.pdbx_strand_id
1 'polypeptide(L)'
;MSGDVKRYVASCTVCQLSKPSQRKPAGFMIPIRPCKPWEYTGVDFVGPLPRTPCGNAYILVFVDYFSKWVEVSAVKEATARTAANKFMSEVFARHGAPTYLISDRGSPFISDFFEHVVSSLGTEHRLTTAYHPQTNATERVNRTLKTAIRSYVGDKHTSWDRYIPQICFALRTAPHESTGHSPSMMLYGRELDTPLDLITQPSPVGVDEPDIPYRENLRASIREAHDHAQAALEASHARRKHYYDQRRRDVSYQVDDLVKVKTHPRSDALANFTAKLAPVFTGPFRISQKLSDVNYRLTSVDTGDDAGVFHVVNIQPFHTWESILIKKNCHEHVPCSFMRITRLLFHLRWTD
;
A
#
# COMPACT_ATOMS: atom_id res chain seq x y z
N MET A 1 -22.22 39.26 16.37
CA MET A 1 -22.20 38.37 17.56
C MET A 1 -22.16 36.88 17.23
N SER A 2 -23.25 36.20 16.83
CA SER A 2 -23.20 34.73 16.59
C SER A 2 -22.15 34.30 15.56
N GLY A 3 -21.98 35.09 14.49
CA GLY A 3 -20.95 34.85 13.47
C GLY A 3 -19.51 35.05 13.96
N ASP A 4 -19.28 35.91 14.94
CA ASP A 4 -17.93 36.22 15.46
C ASP A 4 -17.52 35.18 16.50
N VAL A 5 -18.48 34.73 17.32
CA VAL A 5 -18.28 33.58 18.23
C VAL A 5 -17.97 32.31 17.44
N LYS A 6 -18.73 32.02 16.37
CA LYS A 6 -18.44 30.86 15.48
C LYS A 6 -17.04 30.97 14.87
N ARG A 7 -16.64 32.16 14.42
CA ARG A 7 -15.30 32.41 13.87
C ARG A 7 -14.22 32.19 14.90
N TYR A 8 -14.39 32.75 16.10
CA TYR A 8 -13.45 32.61 17.20
C TYR A 8 -13.24 31.14 17.59
N VAL A 9 -14.33 30.39 17.75
CA VAL A 9 -14.25 28.96 18.07
C VAL A 9 -13.60 28.16 16.94
N ALA A 10 -13.83 28.54 15.68
CA ALA A 10 -13.24 27.88 14.51
C ALA A 10 -11.74 28.18 14.34
N SER A 11 -11.28 29.38 14.71
CA SER A 11 -9.85 29.75 14.67
C SER A 11 -9.09 29.42 15.96
N CYS A 12 -9.78 29.13 17.06
CA CYS A 12 -9.16 28.85 18.35
C CYS A 12 -8.28 27.59 18.27
N THR A 13 -6.97 27.76 18.45
CA THR A 13 -5.96 26.68 18.38
C THR A 13 -6.30 25.52 19.30
N VAL A 14 -6.64 25.80 20.57
CA VAL A 14 -7.01 24.77 21.55
C VAL A 14 -8.22 23.96 21.09
N CYS A 15 -9.26 24.63 20.61
CA CYS A 15 -10.46 23.95 20.10
C CYS A 15 -10.14 23.07 18.88
N GLN A 16 -9.30 23.56 17.97
CA GLN A 16 -8.93 22.84 16.76
C GLN A 16 -8.07 21.61 17.06
N LEU A 17 -7.18 21.68 18.06
CA LEU A 17 -6.26 20.57 18.39
C LEU A 17 -6.90 19.51 19.30
N SER A 18 -7.86 19.88 20.15
CA SER A 18 -8.48 18.95 21.11
C SER A 18 -9.74 18.25 20.58
N LYS A 19 -10.52 18.88 19.69
CA LYS A 19 -11.81 18.31 19.26
C LYS A 19 -11.61 17.20 18.22
N PRO A 20 -12.15 15.98 18.45
CA PRO A 20 -12.13 14.93 17.44
C PRO A 20 -13.06 15.29 16.27
N SER A 21 -12.76 14.79 15.08
CA SER A 21 -13.63 14.94 13.92
C SER A 21 -14.70 13.86 13.90
N GLN A 22 -15.93 14.27 13.63
CA GLN A 22 -17.08 13.38 13.40
C GLN A 22 -17.32 13.09 11.91
N ARG A 23 -16.46 13.61 11.03
CA ARG A 23 -16.59 13.39 9.58
C ARG A 23 -16.03 12.02 9.18
N LYS A 24 -16.52 11.49 8.06
CA LYS A 24 -15.91 10.32 7.42
C LYS A 24 -14.40 10.55 7.20
N PRO A 25 -13.55 9.52 7.35
CA PRO A 25 -12.12 9.65 7.08
C PRO A 25 -11.85 10.10 5.63
N ALA A 26 -10.82 10.92 5.45
CA ALA A 26 -10.42 11.41 4.13
C ALA A 26 -9.66 10.35 3.32
N GLY A 27 -9.63 10.57 1.99
CA GLY A 27 -8.80 9.84 1.05
C GLY A 27 -9.52 8.63 0.45
N PHE A 28 -9.66 8.64 -0.87
CA PHE A 28 -10.08 7.48 -1.64
C PHE A 28 -8.93 6.49 -1.83
N MET A 29 -9.28 5.23 -2.11
CA MET A 29 -8.31 4.18 -2.39
C MET A 29 -7.59 4.46 -3.71
N ILE A 30 -6.25 4.43 -3.67
CA ILE A 30 -5.38 4.40 -4.85
C ILE A 30 -4.85 2.97 -4.97
N PRO A 31 -5.38 2.15 -5.90
CA PRO A 31 -4.89 0.79 -6.08
C PRO A 31 -3.52 0.79 -6.76
N ILE A 32 -2.61 -0.06 -6.28
CA ILE A 32 -1.40 -0.42 -7.02
C ILE A 32 -1.83 -1.40 -8.12
N ARG A 33 -1.49 -1.08 -9.38
CA ARG A 33 -1.81 -1.90 -10.55
C ARG A 33 -0.51 -2.38 -11.18
N PRO A 34 0.02 -3.54 -10.76
CA PRO A 34 1.17 -4.11 -11.42
C PRO A 34 0.74 -4.69 -12.78
N CYS A 35 1.52 -4.46 -13.81
CA CYS A 35 1.26 -4.90 -15.19
C CYS A 35 2.15 -6.07 -15.62
N LYS A 36 3.29 -6.28 -14.93
CA LYS A 36 4.24 -7.36 -15.24
C LYS A 36 4.89 -7.94 -13.98
N PRO A 37 5.44 -9.17 -14.03
CA PRO A 37 6.21 -9.74 -12.94
C PRO A 37 7.36 -8.82 -12.51
N TRP A 38 7.56 -8.72 -11.21
CA TRP A 38 8.62 -7.92 -10.56
C TRP A 38 8.54 -6.42 -10.83
N GLU A 39 7.40 -5.87 -11.25
CA GLU A 39 7.23 -4.42 -11.31
C GLU A 39 7.11 -3.79 -9.91
N TYR A 40 6.27 -4.40 -9.08
CA TYR A 40 6.05 -3.99 -7.70
C TYR A 40 6.37 -5.17 -6.79
N THR A 41 7.36 -4.98 -5.92
CA THR A 41 7.77 -5.97 -4.94
C THR A 41 7.53 -5.43 -3.54
N GLY A 42 6.85 -6.19 -2.70
CA GLY A 42 6.76 -5.87 -1.28
C GLY A 42 7.82 -6.63 -0.49
N VAL A 43 8.37 -6.00 0.55
CA VAL A 43 9.31 -6.63 1.50
C VAL A 43 8.81 -6.47 2.94
N ASP A 44 8.96 -7.52 3.74
CA ASP A 44 8.60 -7.49 5.16
C ASP A 44 9.45 -8.48 5.98
N PHE A 45 9.64 -8.17 7.27
CA PHE A 45 10.23 -9.07 8.25
C PHE A 45 9.15 -9.69 9.13
N VAL A 46 9.21 -11.01 9.31
CA VAL A 46 8.40 -11.74 10.27
C VAL A 46 9.29 -12.20 11.43
N GLY A 47 8.99 -11.72 12.63
CA GLY A 47 9.64 -12.16 13.86
C GLY A 47 9.51 -11.16 15.01
N PRO A 48 10.25 -11.39 16.12
CA PRO A 48 11.13 -12.54 16.34
C PRO A 48 10.37 -13.87 16.49
N LEU A 49 10.98 -14.95 16.00
CA LEU A 49 10.54 -16.35 16.17
C LEU A 49 11.51 -17.09 17.11
N PRO A 50 11.10 -18.25 17.67
CA PRO A 50 12.00 -19.09 18.46
C PRO A 50 13.26 -19.42 17.66
N ARG A 51 14.43 -19.22 18.28
CA ARG A 51 15.71 -19.37 17.59
C ARG A 51 15.93 -20.83 17.18
N THR A 52 16.28 -21.06 15.92
CA THR A 52 16.53 -22.40 15.38
C THR A 52 17.96 -22.87 15.69
N PRO A 53 18.29 -24.17 15.55
CA PRO A 53 19.66 -24.66 15.70
C PRO A 53 20.68 -23.97 14.77
N CYS A 54 20.23 -23.51 13.60
CA CYS A 54 21.04 -22.73 12.66
C CYS A 54 21.22 -21.25 13.08
N GLY A 55 20.56 -20.84 14.18
CA GLY A 55 20.60 -19.50 14.74
C GLY A 55 19.59 -18.53 14.13
N ASN A 56 18.67 -18.99 13.27
CA ASN A 56 17.68 -18.15 12.62
C ASN A 56 16.60 -17.71 13.61
N ALA A 57 16.18 -16.46 13.55
CA ALA A 57 15.17 -15.89 14.44
C ALA A 57 14.14 -15.01 13.71
N TYR A 58 14.36 -14.72 12.43
CA TYR A 58 13.48 -13.89 11.61
C TYR A 58 13.32 -14.53 10.24
N ILE A 59 12.23 -14.17 9.56
CA ILE A 59 11.98 -14.51 8.17
C ILE A 59 11.92 -13.20 7.40
N LEU A 60 12.67 -13.10 6.32
CA LEU A 60 12.55 -12.02 5.35
C LEU A 60 11.75 -12.52 4.15
N VAL A 61 10.71 -11.77 3.78
CA VAL A 61 9.79 -12.14 2.70
C VAL A 61 9.80 -11.05 1.64
N PHE A 62 10.05 -11.43 0.40
CA PHE A 62 9.78 -10.61 -0.79
C PHE A 62 8.59 -11.20 -1.54
N VAL A 63 7.66 -10.35 -1.98
CA VAL A 63 6.45 -10.76 -2.71
C VAL A 63 6.32 -9.93 -3.96
N ASP A 64 6.27 -10.58 -5.13
CA ASP A 64 5.89 -9.94 -6.37
C ASP A 64 4.37 -9.72 -6.43
N TYR A 65 3.94 -8.48 -6.69
CA TYR A 65 2.53 -8.14 -6.64
C TYR A 65 1.77 -8.61 -7.87
N PHE A 66 2.44 -8.88 -8.99
CA PHE A 66 1.78 -9.36 -10.20
C PHE A 66 1.59 -10.88 -10.15
N SER A 67 2.69 -11.64 -10.21
CA SER A 67 2.70 -13.10 -10.23
C SER A 67 2.35 -13.74 -8.90
N LYS A 68 2.38 -12.96 -7.79
CA LYS A 68 2.27 -13.48 -6.42
C LYS A 68 3.44 -14.39 -6.03
N TRP A 69 4.53 -14.37 -6.78
CA TRP A 69 5.75 -15.10 -6.45
C TRP A 69 6.32 -14.63 -5.11
N VAL A 70 6.81 -15.58 -4.32
CA VAL A 70 7.38 -15.32 -2.99
C VAL A 70 8.82 -15.77 -2.95
N GLU A 71 9.72 -14.94 -2.42
CA GLU A 71 11.07 -15.32 -2.00
C GLU A 71 11.16 -15.18 -0.48
N VAL A 72 11.47 -16.28 0.21
CA VAL A 72 11.45 -16.35 1.67
C VAL A 72 12.80 -16.83 2.17
N SER A 73 13.40 -16.07 3.07
CA SER A 73 14.69 -16.40 3.66
C SER A 73 14.62 -16.43 5.19
N ALA A 74 15.06 -17.53 5.80
CA ALA A 74 15.36 -17.57 7.22
C ALA A 74 16.64 -16.77 7.50
N VAL A 75 16.61 -15.88 8.48
CA VAL A 75 17.74 -15.04 8.85
C VAL A 75 17.89 -14.92 10.37
N LYS A 76 19.13 -14.66 10.80
CA LYS A 76 19.46 -14.54 12.24
C LYS A 76 18.97 -13.23 12.84
N GLU A 77 18.99 -12.16 12.07
CA GLU A 77 18.70 -10.80 12.53
C GLU A 77 17.97 -10.00 11.45
N ALA A 78 17.02 -9.16 11.88
CA ALA A 78 16.34 -8.20 11.03
C ALA A 78 17.17 -6.90 10.94
N THR A 79 18.18 -6.87 10.08
CA THR A 79 19.04 -5.70 9.85
C THR A 79 19.00 -5.24 8.40
N ALA A 80 19.32 -3.97 8.16
CA ALA A 80 19.43 -3.37 6.83
C ALA A 80 20.42 -4.14 5.94
N ARG A 81 21.56 -4.57 6.51
CA ARG A 81 22.58 -5.36 5.81
C ARG A 81 22.05 -6.72 5.37
N THR A 82 21.34 -7.42 6.24
CA THR A 82 20.70 -8.70 5.91
C THR A 82 19.66 -8.52 4.80
N ALA A 83 18.81 -7.50 4.90
CA ALA A 83 17.81 -7.19 3.90
C ALA A 83 18.42 -6.89 2.52
N ALA A 84 19.44 -6.02 2.47
CA ALA A 84 20.14 -5.67 1.24
C ALA A 84 20.82 -6.88 0.59
N ASN A 85 21.53 -7.69 1.37
CA ASN A 85 22.21 -8.89 0.88
C ASN A 85 21.20 -9.88 0.27
N LYS A 86 20.06 -10.07 0.92
CA LYS A 86 19.01 -10.97 0.44
C LYS A 86 18.23 -10.41 -0.74
N PHE A 87 18.04 -9.10 -0.81
CA PHE A 87 17.51 -8.46 -2.00
C PHE A 87 18.43 -8.70 -3.21
N MET A 88 19.73 -8.52 -3.04
CA MET A 88 20.71 -8.79 -4.11
C MET A 88 20.72 -10.26 -4.54
N SER A 89 20.82 -11.19 -3.60
CA SER A 89 21.00 -12.62 -3.92
C SER A 89 19.71 -13.32 -4.35
N GLU A 90 18.58 -13.01 -3.74
CA GLU A 90 17.33 -13.74 -3.95
C GLU A 90 16.35 -13.02 -4.89
N VAL A 91 16.48 -11.70 -5.07
CA VAL A 91 15.59 -10.93 -5.97
C VAL A 91 16.37 -10.52 -7.22
N PHE A 92 17.34 -9.62 -7.08
CA PHE A 92 18.05 -9.04 -8.21
C PHE A 92 18.76 -10.10 -9.07
N ALA A 93 19.58 -10.96 -8.46
CA ALA A 93 20.35 -11.96 -9.19
C ALA A 93 19.50 -13.03 -9.88
N ARG A 94 18.25 -13.23 -9.43
CA ARG A 94 17.35 -14.27 -9.96
C ARG A 94 16.35 -13.73 -10.98
N HIS A 95 15.83 -12.54 -10.74
CA HIS A 95 14.66 -12.00 -11.44
C HIS A 95 14.93 -10.64 -12.10
N GLY A 96 16.09 -10.03 -11.82
CA GLY A 96 16.39 -8.66 -12.22
C GLY A 96 15.90 -7.62 -11.20
N ALA A 97 16.18 -6.35 -11.46
CA ALA A 97 15.78 -5.25 -10.60
C ALA A 97 14.29 -4.96 -10.75
N PRO A 98 13.49 -5.00 -9.66
CA PRO A 98 12.13 -4.55 -9.72
C PRO A 98 12.04 -3.04 -9.91
N THR A 99 10.95 -2.54 -10.48
CA THR A 99 10.75 -1.09 -10.66
C THR A 99 10.57 -0.41 -9.29
N TYR A 100 9.71 -0.98 -8.45
CA TYR A 100 9.36 -0.42 -7.15
C TYR A 100 9.50 -1.47 -6.04
N LEU A 101 10.24 -1.14 -4.99
CA LEU A 101 10.27 -1.92 -3.75
C LEU A 101 9.44 -1.20 -2.70
N ILE A 102 8.49 -1.90 -2.06
CA ILE A 102 7.60 -1.34 -1.05
C ILE A 102 7.87 -2.01 0.30
N SER A 103 8.17 -1.21 1.31
CA SER A 103 8.38 -1.70 2.68
C SER A 103 7.56 -0.91 3.71
N ASP A 104 7.48 -1.43 4.93
CA ASP A 104 7.08 -0.61 6.06
C ASP A 104 8.20 0.37 6.48
N ARG A 105 7.92 1.18 7.49
CA ARG A 105 8.91 2.08 8.09
C ARG A 105 9.70 1.37 9.22
N GLY A 106 9.95 0.07 9.08
CA GLY A 106 10.81 -0.67 10.00
C GLY A 106 12.25 -0.15 9.92
N SER A 107 12.96 -0.15 11.05
CA SER A 107 14.35 0.34 11.11
C SER A 107 15.30 -0.27 10.07
N PRO A 108 15.17 -1.55 9.63
CA PRO A 108 16.02 -2.09 8.57
C PRO A 108 15.82 -1.40 7.21
N PHE A 109 14.60 -0.94 6.92
CA PHE A 109 14.25 -0.43 5.59
C PHE A 109 14.40 1.10 5.48
N ILE A 110 14.35 1.84 6.60
CA ILE A 110 14.64 3.29 6.59
C ILE A 110 16.16 3.58 6.58
N SER A 111 17.01 2.56 6.64
CA SER A 111 18.45 2.76 6.66
C SER A 111 18.97 3.32 5.34
N ASP A 112 19.78 4.39 5.41
CA ASP A 112 20.45 4.95 4.24
C ASP A 112 21.22 3.87 3.47
N PHE A 113 21.87 2.93 4.16
CA PHE A 113 22.58 1.83 3.52
C PHE A 113 21.65 0.99 2.63
N PHE A 114 20.45 0.64 3.13
CA PHE A 114 19.49 -0.15 2.37
C PHE A 114 18.98 0.63 1.15
N GLU A 115 18.65 1.90 1.35
CA GLU A 115 18.23 2.81 0.27
C GLU A 115 19.29 2.92 -0.83
N HIS A 116 20.56 3.12 -0.46
CA HIS A 116 21.66 3.23 -1.42
C HIS A 116 21.85 1.94 -2.23
N VAL A 117 21.74 0.76 -1.61
CA VAL A 117 21.86 -0.52 -2.33
C VAL A 117 20.71 -0.70 -3.32
N VAL A 118 19.47 -0.46 -2.89
CA VAL A 118 18.27 -0.66 -3.73
C VAL A 118 18.27 0.32 -4.91
N SER A 119 18.57 1.60 -4.66
CA SER A 119 18.65 2.63 -5.70
C SER A 119 19.81 2.41 -6.68
N SER A 120 20.97 1.94 -6.22
CA SER A 120 22.10 1.61 -7.09
C SER A 120 21.81 0.48 -8.09
N LEU A 121 20.84 -0.39 -7.75
CA LEU A 121 20.37 -1.46 -8.63
C LEU A 121 19.24 -1.01 -9.56
N GLY A 122 18.85 0.27 -9.53
CA GLY A 122 17.81 0.84 -10.39
C GLY A 122 16.38 0.66 -9.87
N THR A 123 16.20 0.28 -8.60
CA THR A 123 14.89 0.12 -7.98
C THR A 123 14.52 1.36 -7.16
N GLU A 124 13.31 1.89 -7.35
CA GLU A 124 12.79 2.97 -6.51
C GLU A 124 12.16 2.40 -5.23
N HIS A 125 12.70 2.77 -4.07
CA HIS A 125 12.21 2.31 -2.78
C HIS A 125 11.11 3.24 -2.24
N ARG A 126 9.95 2.66 -1.92
CA ARG A 126 8.75 3.36 -1.48
C ARG A 126 8.33 2.88 -0.10
N LEU A 127 8.56 3.72 0.89
CA LEU A 127 8.08 3.48 2.25
C LEU A 127 6.56 3.69 2.32
N THR A 128 5.87 2.72 2.90
CA THR A 128 4.46 2.89 3.24
C THR A 128 4.31 3.98 4.31
N THR A 129 3.23 4.75 4.22
CA THR A 129 2.85 5.63 5.33
C THR A 129 2.30 4.77 6.47
N ALA A 130 2.54 5.18 7.73
CA ALA A 130 2.29 4.40 8.94
C ALA A 130 0.85 3.85 9.11
N TYR A 131 -0.09 4.24 8.23
CA TYR A 131 -1.47 3.79 8.23
C TYR A 131 -2.06 3.65 6.81
N HIS A 132 -1.30 3.06 5.88
CA HIS A 132 -1.82 2.65 4.57
C HIS A 132 -2.09 1.13 4.51
N PRO A 133 -3.26 0.64 5.00
CA PRO A 133 -3.62 -0.79 5.03
C PRO A 133 -3.77 -1.46 3.64
N GLN A 134 -3.42 -0.75 2.57
CA GLN A 134 -3.55 -1.22 1.19
C GLN A 134 -2.25 -1.83 0.63
N THR A 135 -1.15 -1.83 1.40
CA THR A 135 0.08 -2.61 1.12
C THR A 135 -0.11 -4.09 1.47
N ASN A 136 -1.23 -4.64 1.01
CA ASN A 136 -1.87 -5.83 1.57
C ASN A 136 -1.28 -7.15 1.07
N ALA A 137 -0.37 -7.12 0.09
CA ALA A 137 0.14 -8.35 -0.53
C ALA A 137 1.12 -9.08 0.40
N THR A 138 2.09 -8.37 1.00
CA THR A 138 3.02 -8.96 1.97
C THR A 138 2.30 -9.43 3.22
N GLU A 139 1.37 -8.65 3.77
CA GLU A 139 0.60 -9.02 4.97
C GLU A 139 -0.20 -10.33 4.77
N ARG A 140 -0.90 -10.47 3.62
CA ARG A 140 -1.66 -11.68 3.31
C ARG A 140 -0.75 -12.89 3.16
N VAL A 141 0.35 -12.75 2.43
CA VAL A 141 1.36 -13.82 2.28
C VAL A 141 1.93 -14.20 3.65
N ASN A 142 2.25 -13.22 4.49
CA ASN A 142 2.79 -13.45 5.82
C ASN A 142 1.78 -14.18 6.72
N ARG A 143 0.48 -13.93 6.57
CA ARG A 143 -0.57 -14.69 7.28
C ARG A 143 -0.63 -16.15 6.81
N THR A 144 -0.57 -16.40 5.50
CA THR A 144 -0.55 -17.75 4.94
C THR A 144 0.72 -18.49 5.37
N LEU A 145 1.89 -17.84 5.26
CA LEU A 145 3.18 -18.37 5.67
C LEU A 145 3.20 -18.73 7.16
N LYS A 146 2.75 -17.83 8.05
CA LYS A 146 2.63 -18.11 9.50
C LYS A 146 1.70 -19.29 9.77
N THR A 147 0.66 -19.47 8.97
CA THR A 147 -0.29 -20.58 9.14
C THR A 147 0.34 -21.89 8.70
N ALA A 148 0.97 -21.92 7.52
CA ALA A 148 1.71 -23.08 7.03
C ALA A 148 2.81 -23.49 8.02
N ILE A 149 3.65 -22.56 8.47
CA ILE A 149 4.71 -22.84 9.45
C ILE A 149 4.12 -23.47 10.72
N ARG A 150 3.04 -22.90 11.28
CA ARG A 150 2.38 -23.48 12.47
C ARG A 150 1.91 -24.91 12.24
N SER A 151 1.38 -25.21 11.06
CA SER A 151 0.93 -26.57 10.71
C SER A 151 2.07 -27.57 10.59
N TYR A 152 3.24 -27.18 10.09
CA TYR A 152 4.39 -28.09 9.92
C TYR A 152 5.22 -28.28 11.19
N VAL A 153 5.28 -27.26 12.03
CA VAL A 153 6.18 -27.23 13.19
C VAL A 153 5.66 -28.07 14.36
N GLY A 154 4.34 -28.18 14.53
CA GLY A 154 3.73 -28.86 15.69
C GLY A 154 4.32 -28.34 17.00
N ASP A 155 4.76 -29.23 17.89
CA ASP A 155 5.38 -28.86 19.16
C ASP A 155 6.87 -28.45 19.04
N LYS A 156 7.51 -28.67 17.88
CA LYS A 156 8.96 -28.46 17.69
C LYS A 156 9.27 -27.06 17.16
N HIS A 157 8.91 -26.05 17.94
CA HIS A 157 8.96 -24.63 17.58
C HIS A 157 10.31 -24.10 17.09
N THR A 158 11.43 -24.79 17.31
CA THR A 158 12.76 -24.39 16.85
C THR A 158 13.15 -24.95 15.48
N SER A 159 12.26 -25.71 14.82
CA SER A 159 12.54 -26.39 13.54
C SER A 159 11.89 -25.72 12.31
N TRP A 160 11.34 -24.51 12.48
CA TRP A 160 10.54 -23.84 11.44
C TRP A 160 11.32 -23.54 10.15
N ASP A 161 12.62 -23.25 10.24
CA ASP A 161 13.44 -22.88 9.09
C ASP A 161 13.64 -24.05 8.10
N ARG A 162 13.63 -25.29 8.59
CA ARG A 162 13.75 -26.50 7.77
C ARG A 162 12.63 -26.64 6.73
N TYR A 163 11.43 -26.14 7.04
CA TYR A 163 10.24 -26.33 6.21
C TYR A 163 10.00 -25.19 5.21
N ILE A 164 10.79 -24.12 5.27
CA ILE A 164 10.62 -22.96 4.38
C ILE A 164 10.68 -23.35 2.90
N PRO A 165 11.62 -24.18 2.43
CA PRO A 165 11.67 -24.55 1.00
C PRO A 165 10.38 -25.25 0.52
N GLN A 166 9.84 -26.18 1.31
CA GLN A 166 8.62 -26.92 0.97
C GLN A 166 7.39 -25.99 0.99
N ILE A 167 7.32 -25.10 1.99
CA ILE A 167 6.25 -24.10 2.07
C ILE A 167 6.32 -23.14 0.88
N CYS A 168 7.51 -22.67 0.50
CA CYS A 168 7.68 -21.83 -0.68
C CYS A 168 7.24 -22.54 -1.95
N PHE A 169 7.61 -23.80 -2.13
CA PHE A 169 7.18 -24.59 -3.27
C PHE A 169 5.65 -24.69 -3.34
N ALA A 170 5.00 -25.04 -2.23
CA ALA A 170 3.54 -25.10 -2.15
C ALA A 170 2.87 -23.74 -2.44
N LEU A 171 3.42 -22.63 -1.96
CA LEU A 171 2.91 -21.30 -2.26
C LEU A 171 3.11 -20.90 -3.73
N ARG A 172 4.17 -21.40 -4.38
CA ARG A 172 4.49 -21.09 -5.78
C ARG A 172 3.66 -21.89 -6.77
N THR A 173 3.16 -23.07 -6.40
CA THR A 173 2.35 -23.94 -7.27
C THR A 173 0.84 -23.88 -6.99
N ALA A 174 0.43 -23.38 -5.82
CA ALA A 174 -0.99 -23.23 -5.51
C ALA A 174 -1.63 -22.06 -6.31
N PRO A 175 -2.76 -22.28 -7.02
CA PRO A 175 -3.51 -21.21 -7.66
C PRO A 175 -3.93 -20.13 -6.67
N HIS A 176 -3.72 -18.86 -7.02
CA HIS A 176 -4.09 -17.74 -6.16
C HIS A 176 -5.43 -17.15 -6.59
N GLU A 177 -6.37 -17.00 -5.64
CA GLU A 177 -7.75 -16.53 -5.90
C GLU A 177 -7.81 -15.22 -6.70
N SER A 178 -6.88 -14.30 -6.45
CA SER A 178 -6.87 -12.98 -7.11
C SER A 178 -6.40 -13.00 -8.56
N THR A 179 -5.64 -14.01 -8.97
CA THR A 179 -5.07 -14.12 -10.33
C THR A 179 -5.69 -15.28 -11.11
N GLY A 180 -6.35 -16.23 -10.45
CA GLY A 180 -6.86 -17.46 -11.06
C GLY A 180 -5.77 -18.50 -11.36
N HIS A 181 -4.52 -18.07 -11.45
CA HIS A 181 -3.34 -18.89 -11.79
C HIS A 181 -2.37 -19.03 -10.62
N SER A 182 -1.53 -20.06 -10.66
CA SER A 182 -0.41 -20.26 -9.73
C SER A 182 0.72 -19.24 -10.00
N PRO A 183 1.53 -18.90 -8.98
CA PRO A 183 2.71 -18.08 -9.21
C PRO A 183 3.72 -18.66 -10.22
N SER A 184 3.84 -19.99 -10.29
CA SER A 184 4.68 -20.66 -11.30
C SER A 184 4.18 -20.42 -12.71
N MET A 185 2.89 -20.55 -12.94
CA MET A 185 2.29 -20.24 -14.24
C MET A 185 2.49 -18.77 -14.61
N MET A 186 2.28 -17.87 -13.65
CA MET A 186 2.43 -16.43 -13.86
C MET A 186 3.86 -15.99 -14.15
N LEU A 187 4.85 -16.63 -13.52
CA LEU A 187 6.26 -16.25 -13.68
C LEU A 187 6.96 -17.01 -14.82
N TYR A 188 6.73 -18.32 -14.94
CA TYR A 188 7.43 -19.18 -15.90
C TYR A 188 6.59 -19.57 -17.11
N GLY A 189 5.27 -19.36 -17.09
CA GLY A 189 4.38 -19.83 -18.15
C GLY A 189 4.08 -21.32 -18.13
N ARG A 190 4.42 -21.99 -17.03
CA ARG A 190 4.18 -23.42 -16.84
C ARG A 190 3.96 -23.74 -15.38
N GLU A 191 3.22 -24.81 -15.14
CA GLU A 191 3.15 -25.40 -13.81
C GLU A 191 4.46 -26.12 -13.46
N LEU A 192 4.76 -26.22 -12.17
CA LEU A 192 5.86 -27.02 -11.67
C LEU A 192 5.33 -28.38 -11.24
N ASP A 193 5.91 -29.44 -11.80
CA ASP A 193 5.46 -30.80 -11.52
C ASP A 193 5.73 -31.18 -10.07
N THR A 194 4.67 -31.63 -9.39
CA THR A 194 4.79 -32.29 -8.09
C THR A 194 5.06 -33.78 -8.28
N PRO A 195 5.58 -34.49 -7.25
CA PRO A 195 5.71 -35.94 -7.33
C PRO A 195 4.38 -36.65 -7.64
N LEU A 196 3.24 -36.08 -7.22
CA LEU A 196 1.93 -36.62 -7.54
C LEU A 196 1.62 -36.45 -9.03
N ASP A 197 1.90 -35.28 -9.60
CA ASP A 197 1.72 -34.99 -11.03
C ASP A 197 2.49 -35.97 -11.91
N LEU A 198 3.74 -36.28 -11.55
CA LEU A 198 4.55 -37.24 -12.30
C LEU A 198 3.98 -38.67 -12.28
N ILE A 199 3.15 -39.02 -11.30
CA ILE A 199 2.53 -40.33 -11.16
C ILE A 199 1.14 -40.36 -11.82
N THR A 200 0.39 -39.26 -11.74
CA THR A 200 -1.02 -39.20 -12.15
C THR A 200 -1.25 -38.61 -13.53
N GLN A 201 -0.31 -37.80 -14.05
CA GLN A 201 -0.47 -37.21 -15.37
C GLN A 201 -0.21 -38.27 -16.45
N PRO A 202 -1.11 -38.39 -17.45
CA PRO A 202 -0.88 -39.26 -18.57
C PRO A 202 0.39 -38.82 -19.31
N SER A 203 1.21 -39.80 -19.71
CA SER A 203 2.42 -39.54 -20.48
C SER A 203 2.08 -38.71 -21.73
N PRO A 204 2.80 -37.62 -22.03
CA PRO A 204 2.52 -36.72 -23.16
C PRO A 204 2.82 -37.35 -24.54
N VAL A 205 2.87 -38.68 -24.63
CA VAL A 205 3.08 -39.40 -25.90
C VAL A 205 1.85 -39.22 -26.77
N GLY A 206 1.93 -38.28 -27.72
CA GLY A 206 0.94 -38.04 -28.77
C GLY A 206 0.06 -36.79 -28.63
N VAL A 207 0.37 -35.87 -27.70
CA VAL A 207 -0.43 -34.63 -27.47
C VAL A 207 0.28 -33.35 -27.94
N ASP A 208 1.54 -33.45 -28.39
CA ASP A 208 2.15 -32.34 -29.11
C ASP A 208 1.43 -32.20 -30.47
N GLU A 209 0.66 -31.14 -30.66
CA GLU A 209 0.32 -30.69 -32.01
C GLU A 209 1.65 -30.46 -32.75
N PRO A 210 1.97 -31.26 -33.79
CA PRO A 210 3.32 -31.35 -34.33
C PRO A 210 3.83 -30.05 -34.97
N ASP A 211 2.98 -29.03 -35.12
CA ASP A 211 3.25 -27.81 -35.87
C ASP A 211 3.43 -26.54 -35.03
N ILE A 212 3.20 -26.55 -33.69
CA ILE A 212 3.44 -25.37 -32.84
C ILE A 212 4.72 -25.56 -32.03
N PRO A 213 5.79 -24.78 -32.30
CA PRO A 213 7.01 -24.83 -31.50
C PRO A 213 6.73 -24.56 -30.02
N TYR A 214 7.32 -25.33 -29.11
CA TYR A 214 7.22 -25.15 -27.65
C TYR A 214 7.33 -23.67 -27.19
N ARG A 215 8.18 -22.88 -27.87
CA ARG A 215 8.35 -21.44 -27.60
C ARG A 215 7.10 -20.61 -27.85
N GLU A 216 6.33 -20.95 -28.88
CA GLU A 216 5.09 -20.27 -29.24
C GLU A 216 3.97 -20.65 -28.28
N ASN A 217 3.88 -21.94 -27.91
CA ASN A 217 2.99 -22.43 -26.86
C ASN A 217 3.25 -21.74 -25.52
N LEU A 218 4.52 -21.66 -25.10
CA LEU A 218 4.89 -20.99 -23.84
C LEU A 218 4.54 -19.48 -23.88
N ARG A 219 4.80 -18.80 -25.00
CA ARG A 219 4.45 -17.39 -25.17
C ARG A 219 2.95 -17.14 -25.18
N ALA A 220 2.18 -18.03 -25.81
CA ALA A 220 0.72 -17.96 -25.81
C ALA A 220 0.18 -18.17 -24.39
N SER A 221 0.67 -19.20 -23.71
CA SER A 221 0.30 -19.57 -22.34
C SER A 221 0.57 -18.46 -21.33
N ILE A 222 1.76 -17.83 -21.38
CA ILE A 222 2.08 -16.67 -20.51
C ILE A 222 1.15 -15.50 -20.79
N ARG A 223 0.91 -15.17 -22.06
CA ARG A 223 0.06 -14.04 -22.43
C ARG A 223 -1.37 -14.23 -21.96
N GLU A 224 -1.94 -15.40 -22.19
CA GLU A 224 -3.28 -15.73 -21.73
C GLU A 224 -3.40 -15.64 -20.20
N ALA A 225 -2.44 -16.20 -19.46
CA ALA A 225 -2.42 -16.12 -18.00
C ALA A 225 -2.27 -14.66 -17.51
N HIS A 226 -1.44 -13.86 -18.17
CA HIS A 226 -1.24 -12.44 -17.82
C HIS A 226 -2.49 -11.61 -18.10
N ASP A 227 -3.13 -11.79 -19.25
CA ASP A 227 -4.35 -11.08 -19.64
C ASP A 227 -5.50 -11.41 -18.67
N HIS A 228 -5.67 -12.70 -18.34
CA HIS A 228 -6.64 -13.14 -17.33
C HIS A 228 -6.33 -12.49 -15.97
N ALA A 229 -5.08 -12.59 -15.50
CA ALA A 229 -4.69 -12.08 -14.21
C ALA A 229 -4.87 -10.56 -14.12
N GLN A 230 -4.56 -9.81 -15.18
CA GLN A 230 -4.80 -8.37 -15.24
C GLN A 230 -6.29 -8.05 -15.09
N ALA A 231 -7.16 -8.71 -15.87
CA ALA A 231 -8.61 -8.52 -15.77
C ALA A 231 -9.16 -8.88 -14.37
N ALA A 232 -8.71 -10.00 -13.80
CA ALA A 232 -9.11 -10.45 -12.47
C ALA A 232 -8.66 -9.48 -11.36
N LEU A 233 -7.41 -9.01 -11.43
CA LEU A 233 -6.87 -8.02 -10.50
C LEU A 233 -7.62 -6.69 -10.61
N GLU A 234 -7.89 -6.21 -11.83
CA GLU A 234 -8.65 -4.98 -12.04
C GLU A 234 -10.07 -5.06 -11.48
N ALA A 235 -10.78 -6.15 -11.74
CA ALA A 235 -12.13 -6.37 -11.19
C ALA A 235 -12.12 -6.42 -9.66
N SER A 236 -11.13 -7.11 -9.07
CA SER A 236 -10.95 -7.18 -7.61
C SER A 236 -10.62 -5.81 -7.01
N HIS A 237 -9.72 -5.05 -7.64
CA HIS A 237 -9.37 -3.70 -7.21
C HIS A 237 -10.55 -2.74 -7.32
N ALA A 238 -11.32 -2.78 -8.41
CA ALA A 238 -12.51 -1.96 -8.58
C ALA A 238 -13.56 -2.25 -7.49
N ARG A 239 -13.81 -3.53 -7.19
CA ARG A 239 -14.72 -3.95 -6.11
C ARG A 239 -14.25 -3.44 -4.74
N ARG A 240 -12.97 -3.63 -4.41
CA ARG A 240 -12.38 -3.16 -3.15
C ARG A 240 -12.43 -1.65 -3.02
N LYS A 241 -12.12 -0.93 -4.10
CA LYS A 241 -12.18 0.53 -4.18
C LYS A 241 -13.60 1.04 -3.92
N HIS A 242 -14.59 0.45 -4.59
CA HIS A 242 -15.99 0.83 -4.44
C HIS A 242 -16.45 0.78 -2.97
N TYR A 243 -16.27 -0.36 -2.29
CA TYR A 243 -16.69 -0.50 -0.89
C TYR A 243 -15.87 0.36 0.09
N TYR A 244 -14.58 0.57 -0.19
CA TYR A 244 -13.74 1.43 0.63
C TYR A 244 -14.18 2.89 0.52
N ASP A 245 -14.38 3.39 -0.70
CA ASP A 245 -14.68 4.79 -0.98
C ASP A 245 -16.06 5.22 -0.45
N GLN A 246 -17.04 4.30 -0.36
CA GLN A 246 -18.35 4.57 0.28
C GLN A 246 -18.23 5.07 1.74
N ARG A 247 -17.17 4.64 2.43
CA ARG A 247 -16.90 4.97 3.84
C ARG A 247 -15.93 6.15 3.98
N ARG A 248 -15.54 6.78 2.86
CA ARG A 248 -14.55 7.86 2.79
C ARG A 248 -15.17 9.14 2.25
N ARG A 249 -14.40 10.21 2.32
CA ARG A 249 -14.70 11.49 1.67
C ARG A 249 -13.53 11.92 0.82
N ASP A 250 -13.83 12.55 -0.31
CA ASP A 250 -12.82 13.17 -1.14
C ASP A 250 -12.28 14.44 -0.47
N VAL A 251 -10.96 14.57 -0.45
CA VAL A 251 -10.24 15.72 0.11
C VAL A 251 -8.96 15.89 -0.66
N SER A 252 -8.76 17.08 -1.21
CA SER A 252 -7.50 17.52 -1.76
C SER A 252 -7.03 18.77 -1.05
N TYR A 253 -5.72 18.95 -1.03
CA TYR A 253 -5.07 20.14 -0.49
C TYR A 253 -4.06 20.69 -1.49
N GLN A 254 -3.77 21.98 -1.39
CA GLN A 254 -2.79 22.68 -2.21
C GLN A 254 -1.53 23.00 -1.41
N VAL A 255 -0.43 23.27 -2.13
CA VAL A 255 0.79 23.82 -1.51
C VAL A 255 0.41 25.11 -0.78
N ASP A 256 1.06 25.36 0.37
CA ASP A 256 0.79 26.44 1.31
C ASP A 256 -0.49 26.35 2.15
N ASP A 257 -1.36 25.35 1.94
CA ASP A 257 -2.50 25.13 2.82
C ASP A 257 -2.05 24.87 4.27
N LEU A 258 -2.72 25.51 5.23
CA LEU A 258 -2.52 25.27 6.66
C LEU A 258 -3.33 24.06 7.12
N VAL A 259 -2.65 23.14 7.78
CA VAL A 259 -3.20 21.88 8.24
C VAL A 259 -2.73 21.52 9.66
N LYS A 260 -3.45 20.59 10.27
CA LYS A 260 -3.11 19.94 11.53
C LYS A 260 -3.08 18.43 11.33
N VAL A 261 -2.22 17.76 12.08
CA VAL A 261 -1.94 16.32 11.93
C VAL A 261 -2.45 15.57 13.15
N LYS A 262 -3.17 14.47 12.91
CA LYS A 262 -3.65 13.59 13.98
C LYS A 262 -2.48 12.89 14.66
N THR A 263 -2.43 12.96 15.99
CA THR A 263 -1.36 12.35 16.77
C THR A 263 -1.80 11.05 17.43
N HIS A 264 -0.81 10.21 17.71
CA HIS A 264 -0.97 8.96 18.45
C HIS A 264 0.13 8.85 19.51
N PRO A 265 0.16 9.75 20.50
CA PRO A 265 1.19 9.73 21.52
C PRO A 265 1.04 8.46 22.38
N ARG A 266 2.15 7.93 22.87
CA ARG A 266 2.15 6.84 23.87
C ARG A 266 2.15 7.45 25.26
N SER A 267 1.40 6.87 26.20
CA SER A 267 1.47 7.29 27.60
C SER A 267 2.85 6.97 28.17
N ASP A 268 3.35 7.86 29.00
CA ASP A 268 4.63 7.74 29.70
C ASP A 268 4.42 8.09 31.17
N ALA A 269 4.51 7.07 32.02
CA ALA A 269 4.33 7.23 33.46
C ALA A 269 5.48 8.01 34.11
N LEU A 270 6.71 7.88 33.60
CA LEU A 270 7.88 8.57 34.14
C LEU A 270 7.81 10.07 33.84
N ALA A 271 7.31 10.43 32.65
CA ALA A 271 7.06 11.82 32.28
C ALA A 271 5.73 12.38 32.83
N ASN A 272 4.98 11.62 33.66
CA ASN A 272 3.63 11.98 34.13
C ASN A 272 2.66 12.36 32.98
N PHE A 273 2.81 11.73 31.81
CA PHE A 273 2.07 12.04 30.60
C PHE A 273 1.10 10.91 30.22
N THR A 274 -0.17 11.25 29.97
CA THR A 274 -1.18 10.28 29.51
C THR A 274 -1.73 10.65 28.15
N ALA A 275 -1.65 9.71 27.20
CA ALA A 275 -2.15 9.88 25.84
C ALA A 275 -3.66 10.19 25.78
N LYS A 276 -4.42 9.80 26.82
CA LYS A 276 -5.86 10.05 26.91
C LYS A 276 -6.22 11.53 27.12
N LEU A 277 -5.32 12.32 27.71
CA LEU A 277 -5.52 13.75 27.96
C LEU A 277 -4.78 14.63 26.95
N ALA A 278 -3.98 14.03 26.07
CA ALA A 278 -3.23 14.76 25.07
C ALA A 278 -4.16 15.33 23.97
N PRO A 279 -3.80 16.47 23.35
CA PRO A 279 -4.46 16.94 22.15
C PRO A 279 -4.50 15.86 21.07
N VAL A 280 -5.64 15.76 20.38
CA VAL A 280 -5.88 14.76 19.31
C VAL A 280 -5.07 15.10 18.05
N PHE A 281 -4.73 16.38 17.87
CA PHE A 281 -3.95 16.88 16.76
C PHE A 281 -2.76 17.72 17.24
N THR A 282 -1.74 17.82 16.38
CA THR A 282 -0.63 18.78 16.49
C THR A 282 -0.57 19.66 15.24
N GLY A 283 0.17 20.77 15.34
CA GLY A 283 0.31 21.78 14.31
C GLY A 283 0.31 23.18 14.94
N PRO A 284 0.30 24.23 14.12
CA PRO A 284 0.01 24.22 12.69
C PRO A 284 1.18 23.73 11.80
N PHE A 285 0.82 23.03 10.73
CA PHE A 285 1.73 22.64 9.65
C PHE A 285 1.28 23.28 8.35
N ARG A 286 2.23 23.41 7.42
CA ARG A 286 1.99 23.88 6.06
C ARG A 286 2.30 22.77 5.08
N ILE A 287 1.51 22.66 4.02
CA ILE A 287 1.80 21.73 2.92
C ILE A 287 2.95 22.31 2.09
N SER A 288 4.10 21.63 2.12
CA SER A 288 5.27 22.00 1.31
C SER A 288 5.23 21.33 -0.06
N GLN A 289 4.68 20.12 -0.15
CA GLN A 289 4.60 19.38 -1.41
C GLN A 289 3.42 18.41 -1.46
N LYS A 290 2.71 18.37 -2.60
CA LYS A 290 1.75 17.30 -2.93
C LYS A 290 2.49 16.16 -3.64
N LEU A 291 2.60 15.00 -2.99
CA LEU A 291 3.29 13.83 -3.55
C LEU A 291 2.32 12.92 -4.31
N SER A 292 1.08 12.79 -3.82
CA SER A 292 -0.02 12.13 -4.52
C SER A 292 -1.35 12.72 -4.05
N ASP A 293 -2.47 12.21 -4.55
CA ASP A 293 -3.79 12.64 -4.07
C ASP A 293 -4.03 12.34 -2.59
N VAL A 294 -3.27 11.40 -2.03
CA VAL A 294 -3.43 10.95 -0.64
C VAL A 294 -2.20 11.18 0.24
N ASN A 295 -1.05 11.57 -0.29
CA ASN A 295 0.17 11.81 0.49
C ASN A 295 0.72 13.22 0.26
N TYR A 296 1.03 13.89 1.37
CA TYR A 296 1.52 15.26 1.39
C TYR A 296 2.74 15.37 2.30
N ARG A 297 3.75 16.15 1.89
CA ARG A 297 4.88 16.53 2.74
C ARG A 297 4.53 17.82 3.48
N LEU A 298 4.82 17.85 4.77
CA LEU A 298 4.45 18.94 5.66
C LEU A 298 5.68 19.59 6.28
N THR A 299 5.60 20.90 6.51
CA THR A 299 6.61 21.68 7.23
C THR A 299 5.97 22.33 8.45
N SER A 300 6.66 22.28 9.59
CA SER A 300 6.24 22.96 10.82
C SER A 300 6.18 24.46 10.59
N VAL A 301 5.05 25.09 10.91
CA VAL A 301 4.93 26.56 10.77
C VAL A 301 5.75 27.28 11.84
N ASP A 302 5.88 26.68 13.02
CA ASP A 302 6.55 27.31 14.16
C ASP A 302 8.08 27.21 14.06
N THR A 303 8.59 26.08 13.58
CA THR A 303 10.05 25.81 13.53
C THR A 303 10.65 25.84 12.14
N GLY A 304 9.84 25.67 11.09
CA GLY A 304 10.32 25.56 9.71
C GLY A 304 10.87 24.17 9.35
N ASP A 305 10.84 23.21 10.27
CA ASP A 305 11.38 21.86 10.04
C ASP A 305 10.49 21.00 9.13
N ASP A 306 11.10 20.11 8.34
CA ASP A 306 10.38 19.06 7.60
C ASP A 306 9.75 18.08 8.59
N ALA A 307 8.42 18.07 8.66
CA ALA A 307 7.67 17.13 9.49
C ALA A 307 7.54 15.75 8.81
N GLY A 308 7.90 15.65 7.53
CA GLY A 308 7.84 14.43 6.75
C GLY A 308 6.51 14.25 5.99
N VAL A 309 6.27 13.01 5.57
CA VAL A 309 5.14 12.65 4.69
C VAL A 309 3.97 12.07 5.47
N PHE A 310 2.80 12.67 5.31
CA PHE A 310 1.57 12.25 5.95
C PHE A 310 0.49 11.87 4.95
N HIS A 311 -0.27 10.84 5.29
CA HIS A 311 -1.45 10.46 4.53
C HIS A 311 -2.63 11.39 4.86
N VAL A 312 -3.43 11.74 3.85
CA VAL A 312 -4.59 12.66 3.91
C VAL A 312 -5.59 12.31 5.02
N VAL A 313 -5.70 11.03 5.38
CA VAL A 313 -6.55 10.56 6.49
C VAL A 313 -6.17 11.16 7.85
N ASN A 314 -4.89 11.48 8.04
CA ASN A 314 -4.34 12.03 9.27
C ASN A 314 -4.24 13.56 9.22
N ILE A 315 -4.66 14.19 8.13
CA ILE A 315 -4.54 15.63 7.90
C ILE A 315 -5.94 16.27 7.99
N GLN A 316 -6.01 17.44 8.61
CA GLN A 316 -7.22 18.28 8.63
C GLN A 316 -6.86 19.74 8.39
N PRO A 317 -7.76 20.56 7.82
CA PRO A 317 -7.54 21.99 7.71
C PRO A 317 -7.30 22.62 9.09
N PHE A 318 -6.36 23.56 9.15
CA PHE A 318 -6.15 24.45 10.28
C PHE A 318 -6.57 25.86 9.87
N HIS A 319 -7.36 26.52 10.71
CA HIS A 319 -7.92 27.83 10.42
C HIS A 319 -7.32 28.89 11.34
N THR A 320 -6.72 29.92 10.75
CA THR A 320 -6.43 31.18 11.43
C THR A 320 -7.61 32.13 11.31
N TRP A 321 -7.67 33.17 12.14
CA TRP A 321 -8.70 34.20 12.05
C TRP A 321 -8.77 34.81 10.64
N GLU A 322 -7.61 35.13 10.06
CA GLU A 322 -7.46 35.67 8.71
C GLU A 322 -7.93 34.68 7.62
N SER A 323 -7.57 33.39 7.74
CA SER A 323 -7.99 32.38 6.76
C SER A 323 -9.52 32.22 6.66
N ILE A 324 -10.24 32.48 7.76
CA ILE A 324 -11.70 32.40 7.80
C ILE A 324 -12.32 33.64 7.15
N LEU A 325 -11.66 34.81 7.22
CA LEU A 325 -12.11 36.03 6.55
C LEU A 325 -11.97 35.90 5.03
N ILE A 326 -10.86 35.36 4.54
CA ILE A 326 -10.60 35.19 3.10
C ILE A 326 -11.63 34.25 2.46
N LYS A 327 -12.00 33.14 3.12
CA LYS A 327 -13.01 32.19 2.61
C LYS A 327 -14.41 32.77 2.46
N LYS A 328 -14.76 33.83 3.20
CA LYS A 328 -16.05 34.52 2.99
C LYS A 328 -16.03 35.40 1.75
N ASN A 329 -14.93 36.12 1.51
CA ASN A 329 -14.83 37.02 0.36
C ASN A 329 -14.83 36.28 -0.99
N CYS A 330 -14.33 35.04 -1.05
CA CYS A 330 -14.40 34.21 -2.27
C CYS A 330 -15.82 33.74 -2.63
N HIS A 331 -16.75 33.70 -1.66
CA HIS A 331 -18.16 33.37 -1.93
C HIS A 331 -19.02 34.62 -2.21
N GLU A 332 -18.50 35.83 -1.95
CA GLU A 332 -19.22 37.09 -2.19
C GLU A 332 -18.84 37.75 -3.54
N HIS A 333 -17.89 37.19 -4.29
CA HIS A 333 -17.59 37.58 -5.67
C HIS A 333 -18.07 36.55 -6.69
N VAL A 334 -19.39 36.37 -6.77
CA VAL A 334 -20.03 36.02 -8.04
C VAL A 334 -20.49 37.35 -8.65
N PRO A 335 -19.95 37.79 -9.80
CA PRO A 335 -20.53 38.92 -10.51
C PRO A 335 -21.94 38.53 -10.93
N CYS A 336 -22.92 39.16 -10.31
CA CYS A 336 -24.30 39.16 -10.77
C CYS A 336 -24.34 39.94 -12.08
N SER A 337 -24.08 39.26 -13.20
CA SER A 337 -24.30 39.79 -14.54
C SER A 337 -24.40 38.62 -15.52
N PHE A 338 -25.58 38.00 -15.59
CA PHE A 338 -26.23 37.60 -16.84
C PHE A 338 -27.62 37.05 -16.50
N MET A 339 -28.55 37.97 -16.20
CA MET A 339 -29.98 37.71 -16.26
C MET A 339 -30.59 38.71 -17.25
N ARG A 340 -30.59 38.34 -18.54
CA ARG A 340 -31.50 38.86 -19.56
C ARG A 340 -32.13 37.64 -20.22
N ILE A 341 -33.34 37.30 -19.81
CA ILE A 341 -34.57 37.53 -20.58
C ILE A 341 -34.47 36.90 -21.97
N THR A 342 -35.05 35.70 -22.11
CA THR A 342 -35.91 35.36 -23.23
C THR A 342 -37.00 34.42 -22.74
N ARG A 343 -38.21 34.98 -22.65
CA ARG A 343 -39.48 34.32 -22.43
C ARG A 343 -40.22 34.41 -23.77
N LEU A 344 -40.26 33.33 -24.55
CA LEU A 344 -41.09 33.07 -25.74
C LEU A 344 -40.74 31.63 -26.14
N LEU A 345 -41.61 30.64 -26.36
CA LEU A 345 -43.05 30.53 -26.51
C LEU A 345 -43.41 29.07 -26.23
N PHE A 346 -44.38 28.82 -25.36
CA PHE A 346 -45.12 27.57 -25.32
C PHE A 346 -46.51 27.88 -25.86
N HIS A 347 -46.78 27.54 -27.12
CA HIS A 347 -48.11 27.23 -27.65
C HIS A 347 -47.98 26.90 -29.14
N LEU A 348 -48.17 25.62 -29.48
CA LEU A 348 -48.99 25.18 -30.61
C LEU A 348 -49.35 23.70 -30.36
N ARG A 349 -50.65 23.48 -30.16
CA ARG A 349 -51.33 22.19 -30.32
C ARG A 349 -51.51 21.90 -31.83
N TRP A 350 -51.73 20.62 -32.13
CA TRP A 350 -52.66 20.01 -33.10
C TRP A 350 -52.01 18.88 -33.94
N THR A 351 -52.52 17.65 -33.70
CA THR A 351 -52.89 16.56 -34.64
C THR A 351 -52.04 16.38 -35.90
N ASP A 352 -51.48 15.22 -36.19
CA ASP A 352 -52.12 13.90 -36.40
C ASP A 352 -51.25 12.71 -35.97
#